data_AF-A0A6G1L3P6-F1
#
_entry.id   AF-A0A6G1L3P6-F1
#
_cell.length_a   1.000
_cell.length_b   1.000
_cell.length_c   1.000
_cell.angle_alpha   90.00
_cell.angle_beta   90.00
_cell.angle_gamma   90.00
#
_symmetry.space_group_name_H-M   'P 1'
#
loop_
_entity.id
_entity.type
_entity.pdbx_description
1 polymer ?
#
loop_
_entity_poly.entity_id
_entity_poly.type
_entity_poly.pdbx_seq_one_letter_code
_entity_poly.pdbx_strand_id
1 'polypeptide(L)'
;EISTKDCIFDEMLNGWVPSACYNDQLASEALQDDSRLARLHAAGHFQWYTDLNHTTPITTAALPGHLRSPVGNMTAYTIEKWHVAHCLYVWRLGHEAFKRVSRGHKQVYVNARVLSADHINHCNEVIASQEHRKGARAVVYFTLHHCVRI
;
A
#
# COMPACT_ATOMS: atom_id res chain seq x y z
N GLU A 1 -0.60 17.39 15.24
CA GLU A 1 0.17 17.31 13.99
C GLU A 1 0.76 15.92 13.86
N ILE A 2 0.65 15.32 12.67
CA ILE A 2 1.23 14.01 12.36
C ILE A 2 2.75 14.20 12.21
N SER A 3 3.52 13.69 13.17
CA SER A 3 4.99 13.76 13.12
C SER A 3 5.53 12.69 12.18
N THR A 4 6.10 13.10 11.04
CA THR A 4 6.65 12.20 10.00
C THR A 4 8.17 12.18 9.99
N LYS A 5 8.83 12.56 11.10
CA LYS A 5 10.26 12.90 11.09
C LYS A 5 11.18 11.78 10.59
N ASP A 6 10.73 10.53 10.61
CA ASP A 6 11.44 9.36 10.06
C ASP A 6 10.53 8.40 9.27
N CYS A 7 9.44 8.91 8.70
CA CYS A 7 8.49 8.10 7.92
C CYS A 7 8.65 8.31 6.43
N ILE A 8 8.61 7.22 5.67
CA ILE A 8 8.69 7.18 4.21
C ILE A 8 7.28 6.93 3.67
N PHE A 9 6.89 7.66 2.63
CA PHE A 9 5.61 7.42 1.96
C PHE A 9 5.68 6.14 1.14
N ASP A 10 4.81 5.19 1.45
CA ASP A 10 4.61 3.95 0.70
C ASP A 10 3.18 3.96 0.15
N GLU A 11 3.06 4.13 -1.16
CA GLU A 11 1.77 4.14 -1.86
C GLU A 11 1.03 2.82 -1.69
N MET A 12 1.77 1.71 -1.71
CA MET A 12 1.22 0.35 -1.65
C MET A 12 0.92 -0.08 -0.22
N LEU A 13 1.49 0.55 0.80
CA LEU A 13 1.00 0.49 2.18
C LEU A 13 0.08 1.68 2.51
N ASN A 14 -0.45 2.40 1.52
CA ASN A 14 -1.40 3.49 1.73
C ASN A 14 -1.03 4.44 2.87
N GLY A 15 0.22 4.93 2.94
CA GLY A 15 0.57 5.86 4.02
C GLY A 15 2.04 6.10 4.27
N TRP A 16 2.32 6.67 5.42
CA TRP A 16 3.68 6.95 5.90
C TRP A 16 4.11 5.84 6.85
N VAL A 17 5.18 5.14 6.47
CA VAL A 17 5.72 3.98 7.16
C VAL A 17 7.03 4.37 7.85
N PRO A 18 7.22 4.08 9.14
CA PRO A 18 8.50 4.35 9.78
C PRO A 18 9.64 3.59 9.09
N SER A 19 10.79 4.25 8.91
CA SER A 19 11.94 3.71 8.18
C SER A 19 12.39 2.32 8.66
N ALA A 20 12.22 2.03 9.96
CA ALA A 20 12.56 0.74 10.56
C ALA A 20 11.83 -0.47 9.93
N CYS A 21 10.61 -0.29 9.41
CA CYS A 21 9.83 -1.34 8.76
C CYS A 21 9.44 -1.04 7.30
N TYR A 22 10.02 0.01 6.71
CA TYR A 22 9.90 0.26 5.28
C TYR A 22 10.76 -0.73 4.49
N ASN A 23 10.21 -1.31 3.42
CA ASN A 23 10.94 -2.20 2.52
C ASN A 23 11.10 -1.51 1.17
N ASP A 24 12.22 -0.80 1.01
CA ASP A 24 12.55 0.01 -0.16
C ASP A 24 12.53 -0.78 -1.46
N GLN A 25 13.09 -2.00 -1.43
CA GLN A 25 13.12 -2.89 -2.58
C GLN A 25 11.71 -3.27 -3.01
N LEU A 26 10.89 -3.80 -2.10
CA LEU A 26 9.53 -4.22 -2.45
C LEU A 26 8.65 -3.05 -2.87
N ALA A 27 8.76 -1.90 -2.18
CA ALA A 27 8.00 -0.69 -2.53
C ALA A 27 8.35 -0.21 -3.94
N SER A 28 9.64 -0.21 -4.29
CA SER A 28 10.10 0.18 -5.63
C SER A 28 9.65 -0.82 -6.69
N GLU A 29 9.79 -2.13 -6.44
CA GLU A 29 9.33 -3.18 -7.35
C GLU A 29 7.81 -3.14 -7.58
N ALA A 30 7.03 -2.80 -6.55
CA ALA A 30 5.57 -2.74 -6.64
C ALA A 30 5.07 -1.59 -7.52
N LEU A 31 5.91 -0.61 -7.82
CA LEU A 31 5.59 0.52 -8.70
C LEU A 31 6.30 0.44 -10.07
N GLN A 32 7.01 -0.65 -10.36
CA GLN A 32 7.63 -0.86 -11.68
C GLN A 32 6.62 -1.37 -12.71
N ASP A 33 6.47 -0.62 -13.81
CA ASP A 33 5.56 -0.94 -14.91
C ASP A 33 5.97 -2.18 -15.73
N ASP A 34 7.25 -2.56 -15.70
CA ASP A 34 7.79 -3.70 -16.44
C ASP A 34 7.89 -4.99 -15.60
N SER A 35 7.48 -4.94 -14.32
CA SER A 35 7.48 -6.10 -13.44
C SER A 35 6.51 -7.19 -13.93
N ARG A 36 6.80 -8.46 -13.57
CA ARG A 36 5.90 -9.59 -13.88
C ARG A 36 4.48 -9.36 -13.35
N LEU A 37 4.35 -8.68 -12.21
CA LEU A 37 3.07 -8.40 -11.57
C LEU A 37 2.34 -7.20 -12.21
N ALA A 38 3.06 -6.24 -12.80
CA ALA A 38 2.44 -5.11 -13.49
C ALA A 38 1.62 -5.54 -14.70
N ARG A 39 2.08 -6.58 -15.43
CA ARG A 39 1.32 -7.21 -16.53
C ARG A 39 -0.02 -7.83 -16.09
N LEU A 40 -0.15 -8.14 -14.79
CA LEU A 40 -1.36 -8.66 -14.17
C LEU A 40 -2.14 -7.56 -13.44
N HIS A 41 -1.72 -6.30 -13.56
CA HIS A 41 -2.21 -5.16 -12.78
C HIS A 41 -2.12 -5.35 -11.26
N ALA A 42 -1.16 -6.16 -10.81
CA ALA A 42 -0.85 -6.41 -9.41
C ALA A 42 0.37 -5.60 -8.91
N ALA A 43 0.89 -4.71 -9.75
CA ALA A 43 1.98 -3.76 -9.51
C ALA A 43 1.95 -2.68 -10.62
N GLY A 44 2.87 -1.72 -10.57
CA GLY A 44 2.98 -0.61 -11.51
C GLY A 44 2.32 0.66 -10.97
N HIS A 45 2.24 1.69 -11.80
CA HIS A 45 1.65 2.96 -11.41
C HIS A 45 0.12 2.95 -11.50
N PHE A 46 -0.53 3.54 -10.49
CA PHE A 46 -1.98 3.74 -10.45
C PHE A 46 -2.31 5.22 -10.59
N GLN A 47 -3.32 5.52 -11.41
CA GLN A 47 -3.84 6.89 -11.50
C GLN A 47 -4.69 7.19 -10.27
N TRP A 48 -4.36 8.29 -9.59
CA TRP A 48 -5.07 8.79 -8.43
C TRP A 48 -5.98 9.95 -8.81
N TYR A 49 -7.04 10.16 -8.02
CA TYR A 49 -8.05 11.19 -8.23
C TYR A 49 -8.48 11.79 -6.90
N THR A 50 -8.97 13.03 -6.94
CA THR A 50 -9.52 13.70 -5.76
C THR A 50 -10.96 13.29 -5.45
N ASP A 51 -11.61 12.57 -6.36
CA ASP A 51 -13.02 12.21 -6.27
C ASP A 51 -13.32 10.81 -6.82
N LEU A 52 -14.41 10.20 -6.34
CA LEU A 52 -14.85 8.86 -6.74
C LEU A 52 -15.33 8.80 -8.20
N ASN A 53 -15.62 9.93 -8.84
CA ASN A 53 -16.00 9.96 -10.27
C ASN A 53 -14.80 10.04 -11.21
N HIS A 54 -13.58 10.07 -10.66
CA HIS A 54 -12.33 10.14 -11.41
C HIS A 54 -12.27 11.37 -12.32
N THR A 55 -12.83 12.50 -11.86
CA THR A 55 -12.91 13.73 -12.67
C THR A 55 -11.63 14.55 -12.60
N THR A 56 -10.98 14.58 -11.44
CA THR A 56 -9.78 15.40 -11.21
C THR A 56 -8.58 14.51 -10.87
N PRO A 57 -7.64 14.28 -11.81
CA PRO A 57 -6.48 13.43 -11.59
C PRO A 57 -5.46 14.09 -10.66
N ILE A 58 -4.78 13.27 -9.86
CA ILE A 58 -3.65 13.63 -9.01
C ILE A 58 -2.41 12.96 -9.61
N THR A 59 -1.34 13.71 -9.84
CA THR A 59 -0.06 13.12 -10.26
C THR A 59 0.59 12.41 -9.08
N THR A 60 1.36 11.34 -9.34
CA THR A 60 2.06 10.59 -8.29
C THR A 60 2.91 11.49 -7.39
N ALA A 61 3.61 12.47 -7.96
CA ALA A 61 4.40 13.44 -7.20
C ALA A 61 3.56 14.37 -6.31
N ALA A 62 2.33 14.68 -6.71
CA ALA A 62 1.42 15.55 -5.96
C ALA A 62 0.62 14.79 -4.88
N LEU A 63 0.53 13.46 -4.96
CA LEU A 63 -0.30 12.65 -4.07
C LEU A 63 0.01 12.89 -2.58
N PRO A 64 1.26 12.83 -2.09
CA PRO A 64 1.56 13.09 -0.68
C PRO A 64 1.12 14.49 -0.22
N GLY A 65 1.24 15.49 -1.11
CA GLY A 65 0.80 16.86 -0.83
C GLY A 65 -0.73 16.98 -0.76
N HIS A 66 -1.44 16.35 -1.69
CA HIS A 66 -2.90 16.27 -1.66
C HIS A 66 -3.41 15.64 -0.37
N LEU A 67 -2.87 14.47 0.01
CA LEU A 67 -3.28 13.74 1.21
C LEU A 67 -3.10 14.54 2.51
N ARG A 68 -2.08 15.40 2.58
CA ARG A 68 -1.81 16.28 3.73
C ARG A 68 -2.61 17.58 3.71
N SER A 69 -3.27 17.91 2.60
CA SER A 69 -4.11 19.10 2.49
C SER A 69 -5.46 18.89 3.19
N PRO A 70 -6.13 19.97 3.64
CA PRO A 70 -7.49 19.87 4.19
C PRO A 70 -8.50 19.24 3.22
N VAL A 71 -8.28 19.41 1.91
CA VAL A 71 -9.16 18.86 0.87
C VAL A 71 -8.97 17.36 0.71
N GLY A 72 -7.73 16.89 0.65
CA GLY A 72 -7.44 15.46 0.52
C GLY A 72 -7.72 14.70 1.80
N ASN A 73 -7.44 15.28 2.97
CA ASN A 73 -7.75 14.73 4.29
C ASN A 73 -7.45 13.21 4.39
N MET A 74 -6.22 12.84 4.03
CA MET A 74 -5.74 11.46 4.00
C MET A 74 -6.60 10.51 3.15
N THR A 75 -7.25 11.02 2.10
CA THR A 75 -8.12 10.24 1.22
C THR A 75 -7.76 10.51 -0.23
N ALA A 76 -7.72 9.47 -1.05
CA ALA A 76 -7.64 9.59 -2.51
C ALA A 76 -8.41 8.44 -3.15
N TYR A 77 -8.70 8.57 -4.45
CA TYR A 77 -9.53 7.64 -5.19
C TYR A 77 -8.74 7.05 -6.37
N THR A 78 -8.98 5.78 -6.67
CA THR A 78 -8.34 5.07 -7.79
C THR A 78 -9.25 3.94 -8.29
N ILE A 79 -8.71 2.99 -9.05
CA ILE A 79 -9.41 1.80 -9.53
C ILE A 79 -9.22 0.62 -8.57
N GLU A 80 -10.18 -0.31 -8.52
CA GLU A 80 -10.13 -1.45 -7.61
C GLU A 80 -8.93 -2.39 -7.86
N LYS A 81 -8.33 -2.36 -9.06
CA LYS A 81 -7.09 -3.11 -9.31
C LYS A 81 -5.95 -2.70 -8.38
N TRP A 82 -5.89 -1.45 -7.93
CA TRP A 82 -4.95 -1.02 -6.89
C TRP A 82 -5.17 -1.78 -5.57
N HIS A 83 -6.43 -2.02 -5.18
CA HIS A 83 -6.75 -2.70 -3.93
C HIS A 83 -6.25 -4.15 -3.94
N VAL A 84 -6.39 -4.84 -5.07
CA VAL A 84 -5.82 -6.18 -5.27
C VAL A 84 -4.29 -6.15 -5.18
N ALA A 85 -3.65 -5.18 -5.85
CA ALA A 85 -2.21 -5.00 -5.81
C ALA A 85 -1.70 -4.71 -4.39
N HIS A 86 -2.40 -3.85 -3.63
CA HIS A 86 -2.15 -3.57 -2.21
C HIS A 86 -2.20 -4.86 -1.38
N CYS A 87 -3.26 -5.66 -1.51
CA CYS A 87 -3.40 -6.92 -0.78
C CYS A 87 -2.26 -7.90 -1.08
N LEU A 88 -1.86 -8.03 -2.35
CA LEU A 88 -0.72 -8.87 -2.75
C LEU A 88 0.61 -8.33 -2.23
N TYR A 89 0.79 -7.01 -2.21
CA TYR A 89 1.97 -6.35 -1.65
C TYR A 89 2.11 -6.61 -0.15
N VAL A 90 1.02 -6.51 0.62
CA VAL A 90 0.98 -6.81 2.07
C VAL A 90 1.40 -8.26 2.35
N TRP A 91 0.92 -9.21 1.54
CA TRP A 91 1.36 -10.60 1.62
C TRP A 91 2.87 -10.77 1.38
N ARG A 92 3.43 -10.07 0.39
CA ARG A 92 4.88 -10.09 0.09
C ARG A 92 5.70 -9.54 1.24
N LEU A 93 5.25 -8.45 1.88
CA LEU A 93 5.91 -7.88 3.06
C LEU A 93 5.99 -8.91 4.21
N GLY A 94 4.88 -9.61 4.47
CA GLY A 94 4.82 -10.66 5.50
C GLY A 94 5.76 -11.83 5.19
N HIS A 95 5.78 -12.28 3.94
CA HIS A 95 6.68 -13.35 3.49
C HIS A 95 8.16 -12.96 3.64
N GLU A 96 8.56 -11.74 3.25
CA GLU A 96 9.95 -11.29 3.42
C GLU A 96 10.34 -11.15 4.89
N ALA A 97 9.42 -10.71 5.75
CA ALA A 97 9.66 -10.66 7.19
C ALA A 97 9.86 -12.08 7.76
N PHE A 98 8.99 -13.03 7.39
CA PHE A 98 9.11 -14.44 7.78
C PHE A 98 10.44 -15.07 7.32
N LYS A 99 10.88 -14.78 6.08
CA LYS A 99 12.20 -15.24 5.58
C LYS A 99 13.37 -14.73 6.41
N ARG A 100 13.31 -13.48 6.88
CA ARG A 100 14.38 -12.92 7.73
C ARG A 100 14.39 -13.61 9.10
N VAL A 101 13.22 -13.81 9.70
CA VAL A 101 13.07 -14.53 10.97
C VAL A 101 13.57 -15.98 10.84
N SER A 102 13.18 -16.70 9.78
CA SER A 102 13.60 -18.09 9.57
C SER A 102 15.10 -18.27 9.35
N ARG A 103 15.79 -17.20 8.91
CA ARG A 103 17.26 -17.12 8.81
C ARG A 103 17.94 -16.68 10.11
N GLY A 104 17.20 -16.53 11.21
CA GLY A 104 17.73 -16.19 12.52
C GLY A 104 17.94 -14.70 12.78
N HIS A 105 17.41 -13.81 11.94
CA HIS A 105 17.49 -12.36 12.19
C HIS A 105 16.61 -12.00 13.40
N LYS A 106 17.18 -11.29 14.40
CA LYS A 106 16.49 -10.96 15.67
C LYS A 106 15.84 -9.57 15.71
N GLN A 107 16.16 -8.73 14.73
CA GLN A 107 15.72 -7.34 14.61
C GLN A 107 14.90 -7.18 13.34
N VAL A 108 13.83 -7.96 13.22
CA VAL A 108 12.90 -7.87 12.10
C VAL A 108 11.72 -7.01 12.53
N TYR A 109 11.52 -5.90 11.83
CA TYR A 109 10.39 -5.01 12.04
C TYR A 109 9.50 -5.07 10.80
N VAL A 110 8.20 -5.11 11.02
CA VAL A 110 7.19 -5.12 9.96
C VAL A 110 6.08 -4.15 10.30
N ASN A 111 5.39 -3.63 9.30
CA ASN A 111 4.18 -2.85 9.51
C ASN A 111 3.13 -3.68 10.26
N ALA A 112 2.51 -3.13 11.31
CA ALA A 112 1.52 -3.83 12.13
C ALA A 112 0.34 -4.43 11.34
N ARG A 113 -0.06 -3.80 10.23
CA ARG A 113 -1.13 -4.28 9.35
C ARG A 113 -0.81 -5.62 8.70
N VAL A 114 0.47 -5.96 8.54
CA VAL A 114 0.90 -7.24 7.98
C VAL A 114 0.63 -8.40 8.95
N LEU A 115 0.57 -8.13 10.26
CA LEU A 115 0.35 -9.14 11.31
C LEU A 115 -1.12 -9.23 11.76
N SER A 116 -1.98 -8.34 11.28
CA SER A 116 -3.39 -8.32 11.66
C SER A 116 -4.16 -9.41 10.91
N ALA A 117 -4.72 -10.36 11.66
CA ALA A 117 -5.54 -11.44 11.09
C ALA A 117 -6.75 -10.89 10.33
N ASP A 118 -7.43 -9.87 10.88
CA ASP A 118 -8.56 -9.20 10.22
C ASP A 118 -8.15 -8.57 8.89
N HIS A 119 -6.98 -7.91 8.86
CA HIS A 119 -6.48 -7.30 7.64
C HIS A 119 -6.10 -8.34 6.58
N ILE A 120 -5.51 -9.47 7.00
CA ILE A 120 -5.19 -10.57 6.10
C ILE A 120 -6.45 -11.27 5.57
N ASN A 121 -7.49 -11.45 6.39
CA ASN A 121 -8.77 -11.98 5.94
C ASN A 121 -9.44 -11.04 4.93
N HIS A 122 -9.44 -9.73 5.19
CA HIS A 122 -9.89 -8.73 4.22
C HIS A 122 -9.11 -8.82 2.90
N CYS A 123 -7.77 -8.94 2.96
CA CYS A 123 -6.96 -9.12 1.76
C CYS A 123 -7.37 -10.37 0.97
N ASN A 124 -7.65 -11.48 1.65
CA ASN A 124 -8.09 -12.72 1.02
C ASN A 124 -9.45 -12.54 0.32
N GLU A 125 -10.40 -11.85 0.94
CA GLU A 125 -11.70 -11.54 0.34
C GLU A 125 -11.56 -10.68 -0.92
N VAL A 126 -10.71 -9.64 -0.88
CA VAL A 126 -10.42 -8.79 -2.04
C VAL A 126 -9.83 -9.62 -3.19
N ILE A 127 -8.82 -10.45 -2.89
CA ILE A 127 -8.15 -11.28 -3.89
C ILE A 127 -9.12 -12.33 -4.47
N ALA A 128 -9.98 -12.93 -3.65
CA ALA A 128 -10.93 -13.95 -4.08
C ALA A 128 -12.12 -13.37 -4.88
N SER A 129 -12.47 -12.09 -4.66
CA SER A 129 -13.64 -11.45 -5.27
C SER A 129 -13.34 -10.60 -6.52
N GLN A 130 -12.15 -10.72 -7.10
CA GLN A 130 -11.68 -9.87 -8.20
C GLN A 130 -12.66 -9.77 -9.39
N GLU A 131 -13.26 -10.88 -9.81
CA GLU A 131 -14.18 -10.90 -10.95
C GLU A 131 -15.41 -9.99 -10.72
N HIS A 132 -15.92 -9.96 -9.50
CA HIS A 132 -17.07 -9.14 -9.12
C HIS A 132 -16.76 -7.64 -9.05
N ARG A 133 -15.48 -7.27 -9.00
CA ARG A 133 -15.06 -5.87 -8.86
C ARG A 133 -14.33 -5.33 -10.09
N LYS A 134 -14.44 -6.02 -11.23
CA LYS A 134 -13.86 -5.57 -12.49
C LYS A 134 -14.43 -4.21 -12.90
N GLY A 135 -13.55 -3.22 -13.06
CA GLY A 135 -13.94 -1.85 -13.42
C GLY A 135 -14.52 -1.02 -12.27
N ALA A 136 -14.58 -1.58 -11.05
CA ALA A 136 -14.94 -0.82 -9.86
C ALA A 136 -13.87 0.20 -9.50
N ARG A 137 -14.29 1.18 -8.70
CA ARG A 137 -13.45 2.26 -8.18
C ARG A 137 -13.18 2.02 -6.70
N ALA A 138 -11.99 2.38 -6.25
CA ALA A 138 -11.55 2.28 -4.87
C ALA A 138 -11.46 3.67 -4.24
N VAL A 139 -11.96 3.81 -3.03
CA VAL A 139 -11.58 4.88 -2.10
C VAL A 139 -10.47 4.34 -1.21
N VAL A 140 -9.41 5.12 -1.03
CA VAL A 140 -8.25 4.73 -0.24
C VAL A 140 -8.03 5.74 0.86
N TYR A 141 -8.07 5.25 2.10
CA TYR A 141 -7.75 6.02 3.29
C TYR A 141 -6.29 5.79 3.63
N PHE A 142 -5.52 6.87 3.60
CA PHE A 142 -4.12 6.86 3.95
C PHE A 142 -3.94 7.04 5.46
N THR A 143 -2.84 6.54 6.01
CA THR A 143 -2.61 6.64 7.45
C THR A 143 -1.13 6.79 7.82
N LEU A 144 -0.89 7.06 9.10
CA LEU A 144 0.41 6.85 9.71
C LEU A 144 0.49 5.41 10.21
N HIS A 145 1.51 4.70 9.77
CA HIS A 145 1.75 3.35 10.23
C HIS A 145 2.70 3.30 11.41
N HIS A 146 2.73 2.15 12.06
CA HIS A 146 3.71 1.83 13.10
C HIS A 146 4.31 0.45 12.84
N CYS A 147 5.52 0.26 13.35
CA CYS A 147 6.26 -0.99 13.22
C CYS A 147 6.06 -1.88 14.44
N VAL A 148 6.06 -3.18 14.22
CA VAL A 148 6.08 -4.23 15.25
C VAL A 148 7.31 -5.10 15.01
N ARG A 149 8.02 -5.45 16.08
CA ARG A 149 9.15 -6.38 16.01
C ARG A 149 8.62 -7.82 16.08
N ILE A 150 9.14 -8.68 15.19
CA ILE A 150 8.81 -10.12 15.13
C ILE A 150 10.05 -10.99 15.19
#